data_AF-A0A9E7ARK4-F1
#
_entry.id   AF-A0A9E7ARK4-F1
#
_cell.length_a   1.000
_cell.length_b   1.000
_cell.length_c   1.000
_cell.angle_alpha   90.00
_cell.angle_beta   90.00
_cell.angle_gamma   90.00
#
_symmetry.space_group_name_H-M   'P 1'
#
loop_
_entity.id
_entity.type
_entity.pdbx_description
1 polymer ?
#
loop_
_entity_poly.entity_id
_entity_poly.type
_entity_poly.pdbx_seq_one_letter_code
_entity_poly.pdbx_strand_id
1 'polypeptide(L)'
;MSKLCKEATLTRTQIQSDPAKTPSLCEFLTHVNRETGSSVQGLAFATNGTWPVLGCDKCSSAETPKLSITPIDGRHFDPTKVFELRLWIPVTLPDEPAEGDVLAREYRWVNGVGTVELGVTAGTGSSQPSGSKESGVTGWVHAVQYLEHVPSSRSTANPGTDSTDNESNQTGGGTGASHMTALEFIQAEDMYGNTVVVDQLFTGRWS
;
A
#
# COMPACT_ATOMS: atom_id res chain seq x y z
N MET A 1 23.60 3.64 -12.60
CA MET A 1 22.53 3.61 -11.58
C MET A 1 23.17 3.52 -10.20
N SER A 2 22.59 4.20 -9.21
CA SER A 2 23.12 4.22 -7.83
C SER A 2 23.00 2.82 -7.21
N LYS A 3 23.79 2.54 -6.16
CA LYS A 3 23.67 1.31 -5.33
C LYS A 3 22.31 1.13 -4.64
N LEU A 4 21.39 2.09 -4.82
CA LEU A 4 20.10 2.17 -4.12
C LEU A 4 18.92 1.63 -4.95
N CYS A 5 19.09 1.40 -6.25
CA CYS A 5 18.06 0.85 -7.12
C CYS A 5 18.40 -0.59 -7.52
N LYS A 6 17.43 -1.49 -7.43
CA LYS A 6 17.59 -2.91 -7.78
C LYS A 6 16.70 -3.24 -8.97
N GLU A 7 17.15 -4.12 -9.85
CA GLU A 7 16.34 -4.56 -10.98
C GLU A 7 15.12 -5.36 -10.51
N ALA A 8 13.99 -5.15 -11.19
CA ALA A 8 12.73 -5.75 -10.82
C ALA A 8 11.78 -5.85 -12.01
N THR A 9 10.78 -6.72 -11.86
CA THR A 9 9.64 -6.82 -12.78
C THR A 9 8.37 -6.46 -12.02
N LEU A 10 7.61 -5.50 -12.57
CA LEU A 10 6.26 -5.19 -12.12
C LEU A 10 5.27 -5.96 -12.98
N THR A 11 4.47 -6.82 -12.36
CA THR A 11 3.38 -7.52 -13.01
C THR A 11 2.04 -6.92 -12.65
N ARG A 12 1.16 -6.85 -13.65
CA ARG A 12 -0.21 -6.38 -13.50
C ARG A 12 -1.18 -7.46 -13.97
N THR A 13 -2.04 -7.91 -13.06
CA THR A 13 -3.05 -8.93 -13.32
C THR A 13 -4.43 -8.36 -13.02
N GLN A 14 -5.30 -8.35 -14.04
CA GLN A 14 -6.70 -7.99 -13.84
C GLN A 14 -7.41 -9.11 -13.08
N ILE A 15 -8.01 -8.78 -11.94
CA ILE A 15 -8.67 -9.76 -11.07
C ILE A 15 -10.00 -10.25 -11.68
N GLN A 16 -10.61 -9.46 -12.55
CA GLN A 16 -11.88 -9.80 -13.18
C GLN A 16 -11.70 -10.55 -14.49
N SER A 17 -12.60 -11.50 -14.73
CA SER A 17 -12.68 -12.22 -16.01
C SER A 17 -13.59 -11.53 -17.04
N ASP A 18 -14.58 -10.74 -16.61
CA ASP A 18 -15.50 -10.02 -17.49
C ASP A 18 -15.26 -8.50 -17.40
N PRO A 19 -14.76 -7.84 -18.45
CA PRO A 19 -14.51 -6.40 -18.47
C PRO A 19 -15.80 -5.56 -18.45
N ALA A 20 -16.98 -6.14 -18.73
CA ALA A 20 -18.25 -5.43 -18.71
C ALA A 20 -18.92 -5.40 -17.32
N LYS A 21 -18.47 -6.25 -16.39
CA LYS A 21 -19.02 -6.34 -15.04
C LYS A 21 -18.14 -5.58 -14.06
N THR A 22 -18.66 -4.59 -13.37
CA THR A 22 -17.95 -3.92 -12.27
C THR A 22 -17.94 -4.82 -11.02
N PRO A 23 -16.79 -5.03 -10.35
CA PRO A 23 -16.70 -5.92 -9.20
C PRO A 23 -17.26 -5.22 -7.97
N SER A 24 -18.07 -5.95 -7.19
CA SER A 24 -18.49 -5.50 -5.87
C SER A 24 -17.33 -5.57 -4.87
N LEU A 25 -17.42 -4.79 -3.78
CA LEU A 25 -16.48 -4.89 -2.65
C LEU A 25 -16.38 -6.32 -2.14
N CYS A 26 -17.53 -7.01 -2.00
CA CYS A 26 -17.59 -8.39 -1.53
C CYS A 26 -16.78 -9.34 -2.43
N GLU A 27 -16.96 -9.28 -3.75
CA GLU A 27 -16.21 -10.10 -4.70
C GLU A 27 -14.70 -9.82 -4.62
N PHE A 28 -14.33 -8.54 -4.53
CA PHE A 28 -12.93 -8.14 -4.38
C PHE A 28 -12.31 -8.70 -3.08
N LEU A 29 -12.94 -8.46 -1.94
CA LEU A 29 -12.46 -8.96 -0.65
C LEU A 29 -12.42 -10.49 -0.58
N THR A 30 -13.39 -11.17 -1.20
CA THR A 30 -13.41 -12.63 -1.30
C THR A 30 -12.22 -13.14 -2.09
N HIS A 31 -11.91 -12.48 -3.21
CA HIS A 31 -10.73 -12.81 -4.00
C HIS A 31 -9.44 -12.60 -3.20
N VAL A 32 -9.26 -11.43 -2.58
CA VAL A 32 -8.06 -11.13 -1.78
C VAL A 32 -7.90 -12.13 -0.65
N ASN A 33 -8.95 -12.42 0.11
CA ASN A 33 -8.91 -13.40 1.20
C ASN A 33 -8.54 -14.81 0.73
N ARG A 34 -9.00 -15.21 -0.46
CA ARG A 34 -8.68 -16.50 -1.07
C ARG A 34 -7.20 -16.59 -1.49
N GLU A 35 -6.66 -15.51 -2.05
CA GLU A 35 -5.27 -15.49 -2.55
C GLU A 35 -4.24 -15.31 -1.44
N THR A 36 -4.52 -14.49 -0.42
CA THR A 36 -3.51 -14.16 0.60
C THR A 36 -3.48 -15.15 1.75
N GLY A 37 -4.62 -15.73 2.14
CA GLY A 37 -4.76 -16.60 3.32
C GLY A 37 -4.33 -15.97 4.67
N SER A 38 -3.88 -14.71 4.65
CA SER A 38 -3.08 -14.04 5.68
C SER A 38 -3.64 -12.65 6.02
N SER A 39 -3.11 -12.04 7.08
CA SER A 39 -3.46 -10.66 7.45
C SER A 39 -2.86 -9.69 6.43
N VAL A 40 -3.71 -9.06 5.63
CA VAL A 40 -3.34 -7.92 4.81
C VAL A 40 -3.30 -6.64 5.64
N GLN A 41 -2.59 -5.64 5.14
CA GLN A 41 -2.71 -4.25 5.58
C GLN A 41 -3.45 -3.48 4.49
N GLY A 42 -3.98 -2.30 4.81
CA GLY A 42 -4.63 -1.51 3.77
C GLY A 42 -4.86 -0.05 4.12
N LEU A 43 -5.15 0.71 3.07
CA LEU A 43 -5.62 2.08 3.12
C LEU A 43 -6.79 2.24 2.16
N ALA A 44 -7.80 3.01 2.59
CA ALA A 44 -8.85 3.52 1.71
C ALA A 44 -8.64 5.02 1.50
N PHE A 45 -8.32 5.42 0.27
CA PHE A 45 -8.18 6.81 -0.14
C PHE A 45 -9.54 7.30 -0.63
N ALA A 46 -10.24 8.05 0.21
CA ALA A 46 -11.56 8.58 -0.08
C ALA A 46 -11.52 10.11 -0.18
N THR A 47 -12.53 10.68 -0.83
CA THR A 47 -12.70 12.14 -0.92
C THR A 47 -12.84 12.84 0.45
N ASN A 48 -13.18 12.10 1.50
CA ASN A 48 -13.28 12.59 2.88
C ASN A 48 -12.07 12.23 3.76
N GLY A 49 -10.97 11.75 3.17
CA GLY A 49 -9.72 11.44 3.85
C GLY A 49 -9.18 10.04 3.53
N THR A 50 -8.02 9.75 4.11
CA THR A 50 -7.38 8.42 4.03
C THR A 50 -7.66 7.64 5.31
N TRP A 51 -8.07 6.38 5.15
CA TRP A 51 -8.56 5.55 6.26
C TRP A 51 -7.75 4.26 6.39
N PRO A 52 -7.19 3.96 7.58
CA PRO A 52 -6.53 2.68 7.84
C PRO A 52 -7.51 1.52 7.75
N VAL A 53 -7.09 0.48 7.02
CA VAL A 53 -7.80 -0.79 6.92
C VAL A 53 -6.99 -1.83 7.69
N LEU A 54 -7.52 -2.22 8.86
CA LEU A 54 -6.83 -3.16 9.76
C LEU A 54 -6.99 -4.63 9.34
N GLY A 55 -7.85 -4.89 8.36
CA GLY A 55 -8.03 -6.20 7.77
C GLY A 55 -9.38 -6.32 7.07
N CYS A 56 -9.54 -7.46 6.41
CA CYS A 56 -10.80 -7.91 5.86
C CYS A 56 -11.24 -9.07 6.73
N ASP A 57 -12.41 -8.99 7.37
CA ASP A 57 -12.86 -10.07 8.23
C ASP A 57 -12.90 -11.38 7.42
N LYS A 58 -12.27 -12.43 7.97
CA LYS A 58 -12.45 -13.79 7.46
C LYS A 58 -13.89 -14.18 7.72
N CYS A 59 -14.75 -14.00 6.72
CA CYS A 59 -16.12 -14.45 6.88
C CYS A 59 -16.16 -15.94 7.17
N SER A 60 -16.94 -16.31 8.20
CA SER A 60 -17.53 -17.63 8.25
C SER A 60 -18.35 -17.85 6.98
N SER A 61 -18.50 -19.10 6.54
CA SER A 61 -19.08 -19.49 5.23
C SER A 61 -20.47 -18.90 4.89
N ALA A 62 -21.12 -18.18 5.79
CA ALA A 62 -22.43 -17.57 5.63
C ALA A 62 -22.45 -16.03 5.59
N GLU A 63 -21.35 -15.34 5.91
CA GLU A 63 -21.34 -13.86 5.96
C GLU A 63 -20.58 -13.22 4.79
N THR A 64 -21.03 -12.02 4.40
CA THR A 64 -20.38 -11.18 3.37
C THR A 64 -19.13 -10.52 3.95
N PRO A 65 -17.93 -10.65 3.33
CA PRO A 65 -16.69 -10.00 3.79
C PRO A 65 -16.89 -8.52 4.07
N LYS A 66 -16.45 -8.08 5.25
CA LYS A 66 -16.51 -6.68 5.69
C LYS A 66 -15.12 -6.07 5.79
N LEU A 67 -15.06 -4.79 5.48
CA LEU A 67 -13.87 -3.97 5.60
C LEU A 67 -13.80 -3.42 7.03
N SER A 68 -12.73 -3.73 7.77
CA SER A 68 -12.52 -3.16 9.10
C SER A 68 -11.73 -1.87 8.98
N ILE A 69 -12.39 -0.73 9.20
CA ILE A 69 -11.82 0.61 9.05
C ILE A 69 -11.81 1.32 10.39
N THR A 70 -10.66 1.89 10.74
CA THR A 70 -10.49 2.66 11.99
C THR A 70 -11.04 4.08 11.82
N PRO A 71 -12.01 4.52 12.64
CA PRO A 71 -12.43 5.91 12.70
C PRO A 71 -11.28 6.82 13.16
N ILE A 72 -11.24 8.06 12.66
CA ILE A 72 -10.23 9.05 13.02
C ILE A 72 -10.94 10.28 13.59
N ASP A 73 -10.65 10.65 14.84
CA ASP A 73 -11.20 11.83 15.52
C ASP A 73 -12.72 11.98 15.42
N GLY A 74 -13.47 10.88 15.56
CA GLY A 74 -14.93 10.87 15.43
C GLY A 74 -15.46 11.03 13.99
N ARG A 75 -14.59 11.03 12.99
CA ARG A 75 -14.96 10.94 11.58
C ARG A 75 -15.12 9.47 11.19
N HIS A 76 -16.05 9.21 10.27
CA HIS A 76 -16.34 7.87 9.77
C HIS A 76 -16.08 7.77 8.27
N PHE A 77 -15.63 6.58 7.85
CA PHE A 77 -15.55 6.24 6.44
C PHE A 77 -16.95 6.18 5.83
N ASP A 78 -17.11 6.80 4.66
CA ASP A 78 -18.35 6.81 3.90
C ASP A 78 -18.17 5.95 2.63
N PRO A 79 -18.64 4.69 2.62
CA PRO A 79 -18.50 3.79 1.48
C PRO A 79 -19.35 4.21 0.26
N THR A 80 -20.20 5.24 0.39
CA THR A 80 -21.00 5.76 -0.74
C THR A 80 -20.22 6.74 -1.63
N LYS A 81 -19.08 7.24 -1.14
CA LYS A 81 -18.18 8.10 -1.92
C LYS A 81 -17.29 7.27 -2.84
N VAL A 82 -16.67 7.93 -3.81
CA VAL A 82 -15.58 7.31 -4.57
C VAL A 82 -14.36 7.17 -3.66
N PHE A 83 -13.80 5.97 -3.62
CA PHE A 83 -12.58 5.65 -2.91
C PHE A 83 -11.76 4.60 -3.66
N GLU A 84 -10.45 4.69 -3.48
CA GLU A 84 -9.52 3.63 -3.85
C GLU A 84 -9.14 2.85 -2.60
N LEU A 85 -9.35 1.54 -2.64
CA LEU A 85 -8.89 0.60 -1.63
C LEU A 85 -7.59 -0.04 -2.11
N ARG A 86 -6.52 0.11 -1.33
CA ARG A 86 -5.22 -0.51 -1.56
C ARG A 86 -4.94 -1.46 -0.41
N LEU A 87 -4.87 -2.77 -0.69
CA LEU A 87 -4.57 -3.82 0.26
C LEU A 87 -3.24 -4.47 -0.10
N TRP A 88 -2.31 -4.59 0.83
CA TRP A 88 -1.01 -5.22 0.55
C TRP A 88 -0.65 -6.28 1.59
N ILE A 89 0.25 -7.15 1.20
CA ILE A 89 0.87 -8.14 2.09
C ILE A 89 2.15 -7.51 2.65
N PRO A 90 2.31 -7.41 3.97
CA PRO A 90 3.57 -6.95 4.54
C PRO A 90 4.72 -7.91 4.22
N VAL A 91 5.85 -7.36 3.77
CA VAL A 91 7.06 -8.12 3.41
C VAL A 91 8.26 -7.50 4.11
N THR A 92 9.03 -8.33 4.82
CA THR A 92 10.36 -7.95 5.28
C THR A 92 11.35 -8.21 4.17
N LEU A 93 11.83 -7.14 3.53
CA LEU A 93 12.75 -7.24 2.40
C LEU A 93 14.16 -7.62 2.88
N PRO A 94 14.83 -8.59 2.23
CA PRO A 94 16.25 -8.85 2.48
C PRO A 94 17.13 -7.75 1.90
N ASP A 95 18.32 -7.57 2.46
CA ASP A 95 19.33 -6.63 1.96
C ASP A 95 19.73 -6.93 0.51
N GLU A 96 19.73 -8.21 0.12
CA GLU A 96 19.99 -8.69 -1.24
C GLU A 96 18.95 -9.76 -1.60
N PRO A 97 17.85 -9.41 -2.29
CA PRO A 97 16.85 -10.37 -2.74
C PRO A 97 17.40 -11.24 -3.86
N ALA A 98 17.06 -12.52 -3.83
CA ALA A 98 17.34 -13.46 -4.91
C ALA A 98 16.41 -13.20 -6.10
N GLU A 99 16.84 -13.60 -7.30
CA GLU A 99 16.00 -13.52 -8.49
C GLU A 99 14.67 -14.24 -8.29
N GLY A 100 13.58 -13.58 -8.68
CA GLY A 100 12.22 -14.12 -8.53
C GLY A 100 11.61 -13.92 -7.14
N ASP A 101 12.35 -13.41 -6.16
CA ASP A 101 11.79 -13.08 -4.84
C ASP A 101 10.66 -12.06 -4.98
N VAL A 102 9.53 -12.32 -4.32
CA VAL A 102 8.41 -11.39 -4.25
C VAL A 102 8.76 -10.26 -3.28
N LEU A 103 8.91 -9.05 -3.83
CA LEU A 103 9.28 -7.86 -3.07
C LEU A 103 8.04 -7.09 -2.58
N ALA A 104 6.97 -7.08 -3.36
CA ALA A 104 5.70 -6.49 -2.97
C ALA A 104 4.53 -7.20 -3.66
N ARG A 105 3.38 -7.23 -2.99
CA ARG A 105 2.12 -7.72 -3.55
C ARG A 105 0.98 -6.87 -3.02
N GLU A 106 0.27 -6.23 -3.93
CA GLU A 106 -0.78 -5.27 -3.61
C GLU A 106 -2.01 -5.48 -4.50
N TYR A 107 -3.19 -5.41 -3.90
CA TYR A 107 -4.49 -5.50 -4.53
C TYR A 107 -5.15 -4.13 -4.46
N ARG A 108 -5.51 -3.57 -5.62
CA ARG A 108 -6.20 -2.29 -5.71
C ARG A 108 -7.60 -2.46 -6.23
N TRP A 109 -8.52 -1.72 -5.65
CA TRP A 109 -9.91 -1.63 -6.09
C TRP A 109 -10.38 -0.19 -6.01
N VAL A 110 -10.84 0.35 -7.13
CA VAL A 110 -11.58 1.62 -7.12
C VAL A 110 -13.06 1.28 -7.25
N ASN A 111 -13.85 1.70 -6.27
CA ASN A 111 -15.27 1.36 -6.24
C ASN A 111 -15.98 1.90 -7.50
N GLY A 112 -16.67 1.01 -8.22
CA GLY A 112 -17.33 1.38 -9.48
C GLY A 112 -16.46 1.29 -10.73
N VAL A 113 -15.14 1.07 -10.61
CA VAL A 113 -14.21 1.11 -11.76
C VAL A 113 -13.61 -0.25 -12.07
N GLY A 114 -12.85 -0.85 -11.14
CA GLY A 114 -12.18 -2.12 -11.43
C GLY A 114 -11.18 -2.54 -10.36
N THR A 115 -10.67 -3.77 -10.52
CA THR A 115 -9.75 -4.42 -9.59
C THR A 115 -8.48 -4.89 -10.29
N VAL A 116 -7.36 -4.75 -9.60
CA VAL A 116 -6.06 -5.18 -10.11
C VAL A 116 -5.20 -5.75 -8.99
N GLU A 117 -4.44 -6.78 -9.32
CA GLU A 117 -3.32 -7.27 -8.52
C GLU A 117 -2.02 -6.77 -9.16
N LEU A 118 -1.16 -6.21 -8.32
CA LEU A 118 0.18 -5.78 -8.65
C LEU A 118 1.17 -6.62 -7.88
N GLY A 119 2.14 -7.18 -8.59
CA GLY A 119 3.26 -7.92 -8.02
C GLY A 119 4.57 -7.27 -8.44
N VAL A 120 5.52 -7.20 -7.51
CA VAL A 120 6.90 -6.81 -7.83
C VAL A 120 7.80 -7.96 -7.44
N THR A 121 8.59 -8.43 -8.40
CA THR A 121 9.61 -9.47 -8.18
C THR A 121 10.99 -8.94 -8.48
N ALA A 122 12.00 -9.43 -7.75
CA ALA A 122 13.40 -9.14 -8.05
C ALA A 122 13.78 -9.71 -9.41
N GLY A 123 14.44 -8.91 -10.24
CA GLY A 123 14.85 -9.27 -11.60
C GLY A 123 16.36 -9.30 -11.77
N THR A 124 16.81 -9.94 -12.85
CA THR A 124 18.21 -9.98 -13.30
C THR A 124 18.29 -9.49 -14.75
N GLY A 125 17.90 -8.25 -15.00
CA GLY A 125 18.26 -7.47 -16.19
C GLY A 125 17.81 -7.97 -17.57
N SER A 126 17.15 -9.12 -17.69
CA SER A 126 16.85 -9.72 -18.98
C SER A 126 15.81 -10.83 -18.87
N SER A 127 14.53 -10.47 -18.96
CA SER A 127 13.53 -11.30 -19.63
C SER A 127 12.20 -10.57 -19.75
N GLN A 128 11.74 -10.36 -20.99
CA GLN A 128 10.34 -10.03 -21.23
C GLN A 128 9.47 -11.21 -20.81
N PRO A 129 8.31 -10.99 -20.16
CA PRO A 129 7.39 -12.07 -19.81
C PRO A 129 6.84 -12.70 -21.10
N SER A 130 7.02 -14.01 -21.25
CA SER A 130 6.46 -14.75 -22.36
C SER A 130 4.98 -15.09 -22.10
N GLY A 131 4.07 -14.43 -22.82
CA GLY A 131 2.84 -15.03 -23.32
C GLY A 131 1.73 -15.45 -22.33
N SER A 132 1.65 -14.92 -21.11
CA SER A 132 0.49 -15.10 -20.22
C SER A 132 -0.42 -13.85 -20.23
N LYS A 133 -1.64 -13.95 -19.67
CA LYS A 133 -2.59 -12.81 -19.49
C LYS A 133 -2.06 -11.70 -18.56
N GLU A 134 -0.83 -11.81 -18.12
CA GLU A 134 -0.14 -10.95 -17.16
C GLU A 134 0.78 -10.01 -17.94
N SER A 135 0.54 -8.70 -17.82
CA SER A 135 1.41 -7.70 -18.45
C SER A 135 2.53 -7.37 -17.45
N GLY A 136 3.70 -7.95 -17.67
CA GLY A 136 4.91 -7.64 -16.89
C GLY A 136 5.79 -6.63 -17.60
N VAL A 137 6.34 -5.66 -16.85
CA VAL A 137 7.30 -4.68 -17.35
C VAL A 137 8.55 -4.69 -16.48
N THR A 138 9.72 -4.60 -17.11
CA THR A 138 11.01 -4.57 -16.41
C THR A 138 11.38 -3.15 -16.04
N GLY A 139 12.05 -2.98 -14.91
CA GLY A 139 12.48 -1.69 -14.41
C GLY A 139 13.35 -1.84 -13.18
N TRP A 140 13.28 -0.85 -12.30
CA TRP A 140 14.02 -0.84 -11.05
C TRP A 140 13.13 -0.51 -9.87
N VAL A 141 13.47 -1.01 -8.69
CA VAL A 141 12.84 -0.63 -7.43
C VAL A 141 13.78 0.21 -6.58
N HIS A 142 13.20 1.20 -5.92
CA HIS A 142 13.84 1.95 -4.85
C HIS A 142 13.02 1.81 -3.57
N ALA A 143 13.69 1.47 -2.46
CA ALA A 143 13.04 1.34 -1.17
C ALA A 143 12.89 2.71 -0.50
N VAL A 144 11.67 3.04 -0.08
CA VAL A 144 11.32 4.30 0.58
C VAL A 144 10.59 4.04 1.89
N GLN A 145 10.56 5.04 2.76
CA GLN A 145 9.91 4.98 4.07
C GLN A 145 9.13 6.26 4.34
N TYR A 146 7.93 6.11 4.88
CA TYR A 146 7.08 7.20 5.34
C TYR A 146 7.09 7.25 6.86
N LEU A 147 7.15 8.46 7.41
CA LEU A 147 6.99 8.70 8.83
C LEU A 147 5.51 8.53 9.21
N GLU A 148 5.24 7.65 10.16
CA GLU A 148 3.91 7.53 10.76
C GLU A 148 3.75 8.60 11.85
N HIS A 149 2.85 9.54 11.60
CA HIS A 149 2.51 10.56 12.59
C HIS A 149 1.51 9.98 13.59
N VAL A 150 1.98 9.70 14.80
CA VAL A 150 1.08 9.49 15.94
C VAL A 150 0.47 10.85 16.26
N PRO A 151 -0.87 10.98 16.36
CA PRO A 151 -1.49 12.22 16.80
C PRO A 151 -0.83 12.63 18.12
N SER A 152 -0.31 13.85 18.21
CA SER A 152 0.12 14.37 19.50
C SER A 152 -1.09 14.22 20.42
N SER A 153 -0.95 13.38 21.45
CA SER A 153 -1.86 13.44 22.57
C SER A 153 -1.81 14.89 23.00
N ARG A 154 -2.87 15.64 22.69
CA ARG A 154 -3.04 16.98 23.23
C ARG A 154 -3.21 16.70 24.71
N SER A 155 -2.08 16.67 25.41
CA SER A 155 -2.03 16.66 26.86
C SER A 155 -3.06 17.68 27.24
N THR A 156 -4.01 17.29 28.09
CA THR A 156 -4.92 18.20 28.76
C THR A 156 -4.06 19.15 29.58
N ALA A 157 -3.41 20.10 28.91
CA ALA A 157 -2.76 21.23 29.51
C ALA A 157 -3.92 22.05 30.03
N ASN A 158 -4.08 22.01 31.35
CA ASN A 158 -4.86 22.99 32.09
C ASN A 158 -4.60 24.36 31.47
N PRO A 159 -5.64 25.16 31.17
CA PRO A 159 -5.44 26.56 30.81
C PRO A 159 -5.06 27.28 32.11
N GLY A 160 -3.78 27.19 32.44
CA GLY A 160 -3.20 27.66 33.68
C GLY A 160 -1.87 28.30 33.40
N THR A 161 -1.96 29.55 32.96
CA THR A 161 -1.02 30.63 33.30
C THR A 161 0.32 30.66 32.56
N ASP A 162 0.45 31.74 31.79
CA ASP A 162 1.64 32.48 31.38
C ASP A 162 2.68 31.84 30.45
N SER A 163 2.56 32.29 29.19
CA SER A 163 3.64 32.70 28.29
C SER A 163 5.03 32.78 28.95
N THR A 164 5.93 31.87 28.57
CA THR A 164 7.33 32.22 28.32
C THR A 164 7.88 31.32 27.22
N ASP A 165 8.55 31.98 26.27
CA ASP A 165 9.26 31.39 25.14
C ASP A 165 10.13 30.22 25.61
N ASN A 166 9.85 29.02 25.11
CA ASN A 166 10.80 27.92 25.16
C ASN A 166 10.72 27.21 23.82
N GLU A 167 11.84 27.25 23.09
CA GLU A 167 12.11 26.41 21.94
C GLU A 167 11.57 25.01 22.19
N SER A 168 10.82 24.48 21.23
CA SER A 168 10.31 23.11 21.29
C SER A 168 11.48 22.15 21.29
N ASN A 169 11.98 21.85 22.48
CA ASN A 169 12.91 20.76 22.73
C ASN A 169 12.20 19.46 22.37
N GLN A 170 12.35 19.06 21.10
CA GLN A 170 12.08 17.71 20.57
C GLN A 170 13.09 16.73 21.18
N THR A 171 13.11 16.62 22.50
CA THR A 171 13.89 15.65 23.27
C THR A 171 12.96 14.92 24.23
N GLY A 172 11.86 14.40 23.67
CA GLY A 172 11.11 13.31 24.29
C GLY A 172 11.80 12.00 23.95
N GLY A 173 12.45 11.39 24.94
CA GLY A 173 13.14 10.11 24.77
C GLY A 173 12.18 8.97 24.46
N GLY A 174 12.56 8.13 23.48
CA GLY A 174 12.28 6.70 23.54
C GLY A 174 10.93 6.21 23.00
N THR A 175 10.52 6.65 21.82
CA THR A 175 9.87 5.74 20.87
C THR A 175 10.34 6.21 19.50
N GLY A 176 11.18 5.43 18.83
CA GLY A 176 11.57 5.78 17.46
C GLY A 176 10.32 6.06 16.64
N ALA A 177 10.36 7.10 15.82
CA ALA A 177 9.35 7.35 14.81
C ALA A 177 8.95 6.01 14.14
N SER A 178 7.66 5.67 14.14
CA SER A 178 7.21 4.49 13.40
C SER A 178 7.26 4.80 11.91
N HIS A 179 7.60 3.79 11.10
CA HIS A 179 7.81 3.96 9.67
C HIS A 179 7.02 2.92 8.88
N MET A 180 6.33 3.39 7.85
CA MET A 180 5.72 2.57 6.81
C MET A 180 6.69 2.43 5.64
N THR A 181 7.04 1.21 5.25
CA THR A 181 7.91 0.94 4.10
C THR A 181 7.12 0.79 2.80
N ALA A 182 7.70 1.23 1.69
CA ALA A 182 7.16 1.05 0.35
C ALA A 182 8.29 0.87 -0.68
N LEU A 183 7.93 0.43 -1.87
CA LEU A 183 8.82 0.34 -3.04
C LEU A 183 8.29 1.25 -4.14
N GLU A 184 9.13 2.16 -4.62
CA GLU A 184 8.89 2.90 -5.86
C GLU A 184 9.40 2.06 -7.03
N PHE A 185 8.54 1.78 -8.00
CA PHE A 185 8.92 1.12 -9.24
C PHE A 185 9.19 2.18 -10.32
N ILE A 186 10.38 2.11 -10.92
CA ILE A 186 10.97 3.11 -11.80
C ILE A 186 11.20 2.49 -13.17
N GLN A 187 10.84 3.25 -14.22
CA GLN A 187 11.15 2.88 -15.60
C GLN A 187 11.87 4.02 -16.31
N ALA A 188 12.62 3.66 -17.36
CA ALA A 188 13.10 4.63 -18.33
C ALA A 188 11.95 5.03 -19.25
N GLU A 189 11.81 6.33 -19.51
CA GLU A 189 10.87 6.89 -20.46
C GLU A 189 11.50 6.95 -21.86
N ASP A 190 10.81 6.37 -22.84
CA ASP A 190 11.33 6.17 -24.20
C ASP A 190 11.62 7.48 -24.96
N MET A 191 10.91 8.56 -24.64
CA MET A 191 10.94 9.81 -25.43
C MET A 191 12.17 10.67 -25.15
N TYR A 192 12.60 10.75 -23.89
CA TYR A 192 13.65 11.68 -23.45
C TYR A 192 14.78 11.00 -22.68
N GLY A 193 14.68 9.68 -22.42
CA GLY A 193 15.66 8.94 -21.64
C GLY A 193 15.65 9.28 -20.14
N ASN A 194 14.58 9.93 -19.65
CA ASN A 194 14.39 10.19 -18.23
C ASN A 194 14.03 8.90 -17.49
N THR A 195 14.29 8.86 -16.19
CA THR A 195 13.75 7.81 -15.31
C THR A 195 12.60 8.36 -14.49
N VAL A 196 11.47 7.65 -14.47
CA VAL A 196 10.24 8.08 -13.78
C VAL A 196 9.75 6.99 -12.85
N VAL A 197 9.25 7.38 -11.68
CA VAL A 197 8.47 6.48 -10.81
C VAL A 197 7.12 6.28 -11.47
N VAL A 198 6.81 5.06 -11.89
CA VAL A 198 5.54 4.72 -12.56
C VAL A 198 4.50 4.16 -11.60
N ASP A 199 4.95 3.58 -10.49
CA ASP A 199 4.07 3.08 -9.44
C ASP A 199 4.82 3.01 -8.11
N GLN A 200 4.06 2.92 -7.02
CA GLN A 200 4.58 2.73 -5.67
C GLN A 200 3.73 1.71 -4.94
N LEU A 201 4.35 0.67 -4.37
CA LEU A 201 3.66 -0.41 -3.66
C LEU A 201 4.04 -0.42 -2.18
N PHE A 202 3.07 -0.57 -1.29
CA PHE A 202 3.32 -0.66 0.14
C PHE A 202 3.82 -2.04 0.56
N THR A 203 4.73 -2.09 1.53
CA THR A 203 5.34 -3.33 2.02
C THR A 203 5.38 -3.42 3.55
N GLY A 204 5.23 -2.29 4.26
CA GLY A 204 5.32 -2.23 5.71
C GLY A 204 4.00 -2.59 6.41
N ARG A 205 4.01 -2.52 7.74
CA ARG A 205 2.78 -2.58 8.56
C ARG A 205 2.38 -1.17 8.93
N TRP A 206 1.09 -0.87 8.88
CA TRP A 206 0.51 0.40 9.29
C TRP A 206 0.00 0.23 10.71
N SER A 207 0.58 0.97 11.67
CA SER A 207 0.23 0.86 13.09
C SER A 207 -0.86 1.83 13.55
#